data_AF-A0A520F089-F1
#
_entry.id   AF-A0A520F089-F1
#
_cell.length_a   1.000
_cell.length_b   1.000
_cell.length_c   1.000
_cell.angle_alpha   90.00
_cell.angle_beta   90.00
_cell.angle_gamma   90.00
#
_symmetry.space_group_name_H-M   'P 1'
#
loop_
_entity.id
_entity.type
_entity.pdbx_description
1 polymer ?
#
loop_
_entity_poly.entity_id
_entity_poly.type
_entity_poly.pdbx_seq_one_letter_code
_entity_poly.pdbx_strand_id
1 'polypeptide(L)'
;MHSKKTVLKLTGATVAGGILLAGVMFPVAAGLGYASNRAADSVGNSSAELADGVVPAVTTMTDITGNPIAWLYDQRRFEVPSDQISNEMKLAILSIEDRRFGEHQGVDWQGTMRAFFTNT
;
A
#
# COMPACT_ATOMS: atom_id res chain seq x y z
N MET A 1 20.51 11.40 57.82
CA MET A 1 19.24 10.71 57.44
C MET A 1 18.35 11.50 56.46
N HIS A 2 18.59 12.80 56.22
CA HIS A 2 17.77 13.64 55.32
C HIS A 2 18.06 13.45 53.82
N SER A 3 19.33 13.27 53.44
CA SER A 3 19.74 13.14 52.02
C SER A 3 19.11 11.91 51.30
N LYS A 4 19.07 10.75 51.95
CA LYS A 4 18.46 9.52 51.37
C LYS A 4 16.95 9.68 51.06
N LYS A 5 16.22 10.44 51.89
CA LYS A 5 14.79 10.71 51.69
C LYS A 5 14.56 11.69 50.54
N THR A 6 15.44 12.68 50.37
CA THR A 6 15.38 13.64 49.26
C THR A 6 15.66 12.97 47.92
N VAL A 7 16.68 12.10 47.85
CA VAL A 7 16.99 11.34 46.63
C VAL A 7 15.80 10.46 46.25
N LEU A 8 15.22 9.70 47.19
CA LEU A 8 14.07 8.85 46.93
C LEU A 8 12.84 9.63 46.39
N LYS A 9 12.57 10.82 46.96
CA LYS A 9 11.48 11.69 46.49
C LYS A 9 11.73 12.22 45.08
N LEU A 10 12.98 12.61 44.79
CA LEU A 10 13.36 13.10 43.47
C LEU A 10 13.21 12.02 42.40
N THR A 11 13.67 10.79 42.69
CA THR A 11 13.53 9.63 41.80
C THR A 11 12.06 9.28 41.57
N GLY A 12 11.24 9.29 42.64
CA GLY A 12 9.80 9.06 42.53
C GLY A 12 9.09 10.12 41.66
N ALA A 13 9.45 11.39 41.82
CA ALA A 13 8.91 12.48 41.01
C ALA A 13 9.30 12.39 39.53
N THR A 14 10.54 11.98 39.22
CA THR A 14 10.99 11.79 37.83
C THR A 14 10.30 10.62 37.16
N VAL A 15 10.14 9.49 37.85
CA VAL A 15 9.40 8.33 37.34
C VAL A 15 7.93 8.68 37.09
N ALA A 16 7.29 9.35 38.04
CA ALA A 16 5.89 9.79 37.89
C ALA A 16 5.72 10.77 36.72
N GLY A 17 6.65 11.73 36.57
CA GLY A 17 6.67 12.64 35.43
C GLY A 17 6.83 11.92 34.09
N GLY A 18 7.68 10.89 34.03
CA GLY A 18 7.85 10.05 32.84
C GLY A 18 6.58 9.29 32.45
N ILE A 19 5.87 8.72 33.43
CA ILE A 19 4.61 8.00 33.19
C ILE A 19 3.52 8.97 32.67
N LEU A 20 3.42 10.15 33.26
CA LEU A 20 2.47 11.17 32.79
C LEU A 20 2.78 11.62 31.37
N LEU A 21 4.06 11.86 31.04
CA LEU A 21 4.48 12.21 29.70
C LEU A 21 4.16 11.09 28.70
N ALA A 22 4.40 9.83 29.06
CA ALA A 22 4.06 8.68 28.23
C ALA A 22 2.55 8.60 27.98
N GLY A 23 1.71 8.85 29.01
CA GLY A 23 0.27 8.91 28.88
C GLY A 23 -0.22 10.02 27.95
N VAL A 24 0.38 11.21 28.02
CA VAL A 24 0.06 12.34 27.12
C VAL A 24 0.49 12.05 25.68
N MET A 25 1.63 11.41 25.48
CA MET A 25 2.12 11.05 24.14
C MET A 25 1.43 9.81 23.56
N PHE A 26 0.70 9.04 24.37
CA PHE A 26 0.07 7.79 23.96
C PHE A 26 -0.84 7.93 22.74
N PRO A 27 -1.75 8.93 22.63
CA PRO A 27 -2.61 9.07 21.46
C PRO A 27 -1.84 9.30 20.15
N VAL A 28 -0.73 10.06 20.22
CA VAL A 28 0.12 10.32 19.05
C VAL A 28 0.84 9.04 18.64
N ALA A 29 1.49 8.35 19.58
CA ALA A 29 2.21 7.12 19.31
C ALA A 29 1.27 5.99 18.84
N ALA A 30 0.13 5.82 19.51
CA ALA A 30 -0.88 4.83 19.14
C ALA A 30 -1.54 5.14 17.79
N GLY A 31 -1.85 6.40 17.50
CA GLY A 31 -2.41 6.84 16.22
C GLY A 31 -1.43 6.61 15.06
N LEU A 32 -0.17 6.99 15.23
CA LEU A 32 0.88 6.72 14.25
C LEU A 32 1.11 5.22 14.05
N GLY A 33 1.15 4.44 15.14
CA GLY A 33 1.26 2.98 15.07
C GLY A 33 0.09 2.33 14.33
N TYR A 34 -1.14 2.78 14.60
CA TYR A 34 -2.34 2.30 13.92
C TYR A 34 -2.32 2.63 12.42
N ALA A 35 -1.98 3.87 12.05
CA ALA A 35 -1.87 4.28 10.66
C ALA A 35 -0.75 3.51 9.93
N SER A 36 0.39 3.31 10.60
CA SER A 36 1.50 2.51 10.08
C SER A 36 1.09 1.07 9.83
N ASN A 37 0.37 0.44 10.78
CA ASN A 37 -0.11 -0.93 10.61
C ASN A 37 -1.09 -1.03 9.45
N ARG A 38 -2.04 -0.09 9.32
CA ARG A 38 -2.97 -0.05 8.18
C ARG A 38 -2.26 0.08 6.84
N ALA A 39 -1.23 0.92 6.76
CA ALA A 39 -0.42 1.07 5.56
C ALA A 39 0.34 -0.23 5.23
N ALA A 40 0.95 -0.87 6.25
CA ALA A 40 1.66 -2.13 6.11
C ALA A 40 0.73 -3.27 5.66
N ASP A 41 -0.46 -3.38 6.25
CA ASP A 41 -1.47 -4.39 5.89
C ASP A 41 -1.91 -4.24 4.43
N SER A 42 -2.13 -3.01 3.97
CA SER A 42 -2.50 -2.70 2.59
C SER A 42 -1.42 -3.17 1.61
N VAL A 43 -0.16 -2.82 1.88
CA VAL A 43 0.98 -3.25 1.04
C VAL A 43 1.18 -4.76 1.09
N GLY A 44 1.05 -5.37 2.27
CA GLY A 44 1.19 -6.82 2.46
C GLY A 44 0.14 -7.61 1.69
N ASN A 45 -1.12 -7.19 1.73
CA ASN A 45 -2.22 -7.85 1.04
C ASN A 45 -2.05 -7.78 -0.49
N SER A 46 -1.73 -6.60 -1.04
CA SER A 46 -1.47 -6.46 -2.48
C SER A 46 -0.24 -7.25 -2.93
N SER A 47 0.82 -7.28 -2.12
CA SER A 47 2.03 -8.03 -2.46
C SER A 47 1.79 -9.54 -2.45
N ALA A 48 0.95 -10.04 -1.54
CA ALA A 48 0.58 -11.45 -1.49
C ALA A 48 -0.21 -11.87 -2.74
N GLU A 49 -1.18 -11.06 -3.17
CA GLU A 49 -1.96 -11.32 -4.38
C GLU A 49 -1.09 -11.30 -5.66
N LEU A 50 -0.13 -10.39 -5.74
CA LEU A 50 0.83 -10.32 -6.85
C LEU A 50 1.87 -11.45 -6.81
N ALA A 51 2.30 -11.87 -5.62
CA ALA A 51 3.31 -12.92 -5.44
C ALA A 51 2.76 -14.33 -5.72
N ASP A 52 1.47 -14.57 -5.47
CA ASP A 52 0.82 -15.84 -5.81
C ASP A 52 0.75 -16.04 -7.33
N GLY A 53 0.85 -14.96 -8.12
CA GLY A 53 1.01 -14.98 -9.58
C GLY A 53 -0.18 -15.54 -10.36
N VAL A 54 -1.19 -16.08 -9.67
CA VAL A 54 -2.42 -16.59 -10.28
C VAL A 54 -3.39 -15.44 -10.46
N VAL A 55 -3.28 -14.77 -11.60
CA VAL A 55 -4.36 -13.89 -12.06
C VAL A 55 -5.60 -14.73 -12.40
N PRO A 56 -6.82 -14.31 -12.00
CA PRO A 56 -8.03 -15.02 -12.37
C PRO A 56 -8.14 -15.13 -13.90
N ALA A 57 -7.98 -16.35 -14.42
CA ALA A 57 -7.95 -16.62 -15.85
C ALA A 57 -9.23 -17.33 -16.31
N VAL A 58 -9.53 -17.19 -17.60
CA VAL A 58 -10.69 -17.82 -18.22
C VAL A 58 -10.42 -19.30 -18.53
N THR A 59 -11.26 -20.19 -18.00
CA THR A 59 -11.30 -21.59 -18.48
C THR A 59 -12.14 -21.66 -19.75
N THR A 60 -11.57 -22.18 -20.85
CA THR A 60 -12.29 -22.33 -22.11
C THR A 60 -12.74 -23.77 -22.30
N MET A 61 -14.05 -24.01 -22.34
CA MET A 61 -14.62 -25.28 -22.78
C MET A 61 -14.62 -25.32 -24.31
N THR A 62 -14.18 -26.43 -24.88
CA THR A 62 -14.11 -26.63 -26.34
C THR A 62 -14.93 -27.84 -26.79
N ASP A 63 -15.39 -27.83 -28.03
CA ASP A 63 -15.95 -29.01 -28.70
C ASP A 63 -14.86 -30.02 -29.09
N ILE A 64 -15.26 -31.14 -29.71
CA ILE A 64 -14.33 -32.20 -30.15
C ILE A 64 -13.33 -31.74 -31.24
N THR A 65 -13.64 -30.65 -31.93
CA THR A 65 -12.80 -30.04 -32.96
C THR A 65 -11.93 -28.89 -32.43
N GLY A 66 -12.05 -28.56 -31.13
CA GLY A 66 -11.30 -27.50 -30.47
C GLY A 66 -11.95 -26.11 -30.53
N ASN A 67 -13.17 -25.97 -31.06
CA ASN A 67 -13.84 -24.67 -31.08
C ASN A 67 -14.35 -24.32 -29.67
N PRO A 68 -14.15 -23.09 -29.18
CA PRO A 68 -14.71 -22.64 -27.91
C PRO A 68 -16.24 -22.69 -27.91
N ILE A 69 -16.83 -23.36 -26.92
CA ILE A 69 -18.28 -23.44 -26.72
C ILE A 69 -18.75 -22.65 -25.48
N ALA A 70 -17.89 -22.48 -24.48
CA ALA A 70 -18.19 -21.69 -23.29
C ALA A 70 -16.91 -21.21 -22.59
N TRP A 71 -17.05 -20.17 -21.80
CA TRP A 71 -16.00 -19.63 -20.94
C TRP A 71 -16.49 -19.62 -19.49
N LEU A 72 -15.67 -20.13 -18.58
CA LEU A 72 -15.93 -20.11 -17.14
C LEU A 72 -14.91 -19.20 -16.48
N TYR A 73 -15.40 -18.16 -15.82
CA TYR A 73 -14.58 -17.16 -15.18
C TYR A 73 -15.37 -16.40 -14.12
N ASP A 74 -14.66 -15.91 -13.12
CA ASP A 74 -15.13 -14.81 -12.26
C ASP A 74 -14.83 -13.46 -12.94
N GLN A 75 -13.63 -13.33 -13.50
CA GLN A 75 -13.20 -12.19 -14.31
C GLN A 75 -12.74 -12.64 -15.69
N ARG A 76 -13.26 -11.99 -16.73
CA ARG A 76 -12.89 -12.31 -18.11
C ARG A 76 -11.56 -11.66 -18.47
N ARG A 77 -10.45 -12.32 -18.11
CA ARG A 77 -9.08 -11.89 -18.41
C ARG A 77 -8.36 -12.90 -19.32
N PHE A 78 -7.70 -12.37 -20.34
CA PHE A 78 -6.81 -13.11 -21.22
C PHE A 78 -5.43 -12.47 -21.11
N GLU A 79 -4.41 -13.30 -20.88
CA GLU A 79 -3.03 -12.82 -20.86
C GLU A 79 -2.60 -12.47 -22.28
N VAL A 80 -2.12 -11.24 -22.46
CA VAL A 80 -1.58 -10.75 -23.73
C VAL A 80 -0.16 -10.26 -23.45
N PRO A 81 0.87 -10.90 -24.02
CA PRO A 81 2.23 -10.46 -23.80
C PRO A 81 2.45 -9.09 -24.44
N SER A 82 3.35 -8.31 -23.86
CA SER A 82 3.54 -6.89 -24.23
C SER A 82 3.88 -6.70 -25.72
N ASP A 83 4.60 -7.63 -26.33
CA ASP A 83 4.96 -7.61 -27.76
C ASP A 83 3.76 -7.73 -28.70
N GLN A 84 2.64 -8.30 -28.25
CA GLN A 84 1.38 -8.38 -28.98
C GLN A 84 0.48 -7.14 -28.80
N ILE A 85 0.89 -6.18 -27.95
CA ILE A 85 0.18 -4.92 -27.74
C ILE A 85 0.81 -3.84 -28.62
N SER A 86 0.00 -3.17 -29.43
CA SER A 86 0.48 -2.08 -30.30
C SER A 86 1.14 -0.96 -29.49
N ASN A 87 2.21 -0.38 -30.03
CA ASN A 87 2.93 0.70 -29.34
C ASN A 87 2.03 1.91 -29.09
N GLU A 88 1.17 2.24 -30.05
CA GLU A 88 0.18 3.31 -29.90
C GLU A 88 -0.78 3.07 -28.74
N MET A 89 -1.21 1.82 -28.51
CA MET A 89 -2.08 1.51 -27.37
C MET A 89 -1.36 1.70 -26.04
N LYS A 90 -0.10 1.28 -25.95
CA LYS A 90 0.72 1.50 -24.74
C LYS A 90 0.89 2.98 -24.46
N LEU A 91 1.24 3.77 -25.47
CA LEU A 91 1.42 5.21 -25.35
C LEU A 91 0.12 5.93 -25.00
N ALA A 92 -1.00 5.53 -25.58
CA ALA A 92 -2.30 6.10 -25.25
C ALA A 92 -2.66 5.88 -23.77
N ILE A 93 -2.52 4.65 -23.27
CA ILE A 93 -2.78 4.33 -21.84
C ILE A 93 -1.83 5.13 -20.94
N LEU A 94 -0.53 5.10 -21.23
CA LEU A 94 0.46 5.87 -20.47
C LEU A 94 0.10 7.36 -20.45
N SER A 95 -0.28 7.94 -21.58
CA SER A 95 -0.63 9.37 -21.65
C SER A 95 -1.86 9.76 -20.81
N ILE A 96 -2.80 8.82 -20.61
CA ILE A 96 -4.03 9.02 -19.83
C ILE A 96 -3.75 8.86 -18.34
N GLU A 97 -3.11 7.76 -17.95
CA GLU A 97 -2.92 7.40 -16.54
C GLU A 97 -1.72 8.14 -15.91
N ASP A 98 -0.64 8.25 -16.67
CA ASP A 98 0.61 8.87 -16.22
C ASP A 98 1.33 9.58 -17.38
N ARG A 99 0.83 10.78 -17.70
CA ARG A 99 1.38 11.62 -18.78
C ARG A 99 2.89 11.93 -18.63
N ARG A 100 3.47 11.75 -17.44
CA ARG A 100 4.89 12.03 -17.12
C ARG A 100 5.65 10.77 -16.73
N PHE A 101 5.14 9.60 -17.07
CA PHE A 101 5.75 8.32 -16.75
C PHE A 101 7.25 8.25 -17.08
N GLY A 102 7.68 8.81 -18.22
CA GLY A 102 9.09 8.85 -18.63
C GLY A 102 9.98 9.89 -17.92
N GLU A 103 9.39 10.83 -17.18
CA GLU A 103 10.08 11.91 -16.48
C GLU A 103 10.45 11.54 -15.04
N HIS A 104 9.93 10.44 -14.50
CA HIS A 104 10.18 10.01 -13.12
C HIS A 104 10.44 8.50 -12.98
N GLN A 105 11.20 8.15 -11.94
CA GLN A 105 11.59 6.76 -11.66
C GLN A 105 10.56 6.09 -10.73
N GLY A 106 9.32 5.97 -11.20
CA GLY A 106 8.23 5.28 -10.52
C GLY A 106 7.26 6.16 -9.72
N VAL A 107 7.74 7.13 -8.92
CA VAL A 107 6.87 8.01 -8.13
C VAL A 107 6.88 9.44 -8.66
N ASP A 108 5.71 9.94 -9.10
CA ASP A 108 5.50 11.35 -9.41
C ASP A 108 5.35 12.17 -8.13
N TRP A 109 6.48 12.54 -7.50
CA TRP A 109 6.48 13.35 -6.27
C TRP A 109 5.70 14.67 -6.40
N GLN A 110 5.74 15.30 -7.58
CA GLN A 110 4.98 16.52 -7.81
C GLN A 110 3.47 16.23 -7.86
N GLY A 111 3.06 15.14 -8.51
CA GLY A 111 1.69 14.65 -8.53
C GLY A 111 1.18 14.30 -7.13
N THR A 112 1.98 13.55 -6.36
CA THR A 112 1.66 13.13 -4.99
C THR A 112 1.50 14.32 -4.06
N MET A 113 2.44 15.27 -4.05
CA MET A 113 2.34 16.46 -3.21
C MET A 113 1.16 17.34 -3.60
N ARG A 114 0.90 17.50 -4.90
CA ARG A 114 -0.30 18.21 -5.38
C ARG A 114 -1.56 17.54 -4.86
N ALA A 115 -1.69 16.23 -5.03
CA ALA A 115 -2.86 15.47 -4.59
C ALA A 115 -3.11 15.62 -3.08
N PHE A 116 -2.06 15.60 -2.27
CA PHE A 116 -2.15 15.82 -0.83
C PHE A 116 -2.76 17.18 -0.49
N PHE A 117 -2.34 18.26 -1.14
CA PHE A 117 -2.88 19.60 -0.87
C PHE A 117 -4.26 19.86 -1.49
N THR A 118 -4.62 19.16 -2.56
CA THR A 118 -5.90 19.37 -3.26
C THR A 118 -7.02 18.45 -2.80
N ASN A 119 -6.69 17.29 -2.19
CA ASN A 119 -7.64 16.25 -1.81
C ASN A 119 -7.61 15.95 -0.30
N THR A 120 -7.25 16.96 0.50
CA THR A 120 -7.49 16.99 1.95
C THR A 120 -8.67 17.90 2.22
#